data_AF-A0A0J1B452-F1
#
_entry.id   AF-A0A0J1B452-F1
#
_cell.length_a   1.000
_cell.length_b   1.000
_cell.length_c   1.000
_cell.angle_alpha   90.00
_cell.angle_beta   90.00
_cell.angle_gamma   90.00
#
_symmetry.space_group_name_H-M   'P 1'
#
loop_
_entity.id
_entity.type
_entity.pdbx_description
1 polymer ?
#
loop_
_entity_poly.entity_id
_entity_poly.type
_entity_poly.pdbx_seq_one_letter_code
_entity_poly.pdbx_strand_id
1 'polypeptide(L)'
;MNDSLPEEDPVDGVLLGWCLVWSVVLSIVAASFGGLQDLEDLADENQLFLACSLGGLTASWAALGTWCSLIHVPAEGRSRRRTRRCQMGVGCFLLVDAIVIALAWLAMPSIATQLMLVAGLSCLGPFLIWQWFRRPIHRGKTPPTGQRNIRQILGMAFTIAVANVLFKIAGIWMDLSQGMITLVLSLAVGWTLLLLTLLSRQWAWIFGLIPIFIGQPFVVLLIVDMESGNADEQAMIVSGTFIGFYLFAMLYVLLLRSSGHKWFRSI
;
A
#
# COMPACT_ATOMS: atom_id res chain seq x y z
N MET A 1 11.27 21.51 -38.41
CA MET A 1 10.33 20.85 -37.48
C MET A 1 11.17 20.20 -36.40
N ASN A 2 11.20 20.81 -35.22
CA ASN A 2 11.89 20.29 -34.05
C ASN A 2 10.86 19.45 -33.29
N ASP A 3 10.81 18.15 -33.56
CA ASP A 3 10.04 17.22 -32.75
C ASP A 3 10.82 17.02 -31.44
N SER A 4 10.60 17.92 -30.48
CA SER A 4 10.99 17.69 -29.10
C SER A 4 10.15 16.52 -28.58
N LEU A 5 10.71 15.32 -28.64
CA LEU A 5 10.22 14.17 -27.88
C LEU A 5 10.03 14.63 -26.43
N PRO A 6 8.86 14.42 -25.80
CA PRO A 6 8.71 14.77 -24.40
C PRO A 6 9.66 13.90 -23.58
N GLU A 7 10.67 14.51 -22.95
CA GLU A 7 11.44 13.90 -21.86
C GLU A 7 10.52 13.73 -20.62
N GLU A 8 9.41 13.01 -20.74
CA GLU A 8 8.46 12.75 -19.66
C GLU A 8 8.90 11.56 -18.76
N ASP A 9 9.96 10.85 -19.16
CA ASP A 9 10.45 9.61 -18.55
C ASP A 9 11.27 9.73 -17.22
N PRO A 10 12.01 10.82 -16.87
CA PRO A 10 12.88 10.77 -15.69
C PRO A 10 12.11 10.75 -14.37
N VAL A 11 10.86 11.23 -14.38
CA VAL A 11 10.07 11.45 -13.16
C VAL A 11 9.59 10.14 -12.53
N ASP A 12 9.23 9.11 -13.32
CA ASP A 12 8.89 7.80 -12.76
C ASP A 12 10.12 7.09 -12.17
N GLY A 13 11.28 7.26 -12.80
CA GLY A 13 12.54 6.72 -12.27
C GLY A 13 12.92 7.34 -10.92
N VAL A 14 12.68 8.64 -10.74
CA VAL A 14 12.91 9.34 -9.46
C VAL A 14 11.92 8.86 -8.41
N LEU A 15 10.63 8.76 -8.74
CA LEU A 15 9.61 8.26 -7.82
C LEU A 15 9.90 6.83 -7.37
N LEU A 16 10.17 5.92 -8.31
CA LEU A 16 10.55 4.55 -8.02
C LEU A 16 11.86 4.50 -7.23
N GLY A 17 12.84 5.32 -7.57
CA GLY A 17 14.09 5.44 -6.81
C GLY A 17 13.85 5.81 -5.35
N TRP A 18 12.97 6.78 -5.08
CA TRP A 18 12.59 7.15 -3.71
C TRP A 18 11.86 6.02 -2.99
N CYS A 19 10.89 5.36 -3.63
CA CYS A 19 10.22 4.20 -3.05
C CYS A 19 11.21 3.07 -2.73
N LEU A 20 12.17 2.82 -3.62
CA LEU A 20 13.21 1.79 -3.42
C LEU A 20 14.15 2.16 -2.27
N VAL A 21 14.65 3.40 -2.22
CA VAL A 21 15.54 3.86 -1.15
C VAL A 21 14.86 3.74 0.21
N TRP A 22 13.63 4.23 0.34
CA TRP A 22 12.90 4.13 1.59
C TRP A 22 12.55 2.70 1.96
N SER A 23 12.15 1.85 1.00
CA SER A 23 11.90 0.43 1.27
C SER A 23 13.17 -0.26 1.77
N VAL A 24 14.34 0.01 1.19
CA VAL A 24 15.63 -0.53 1.67
C VAL A 24 15.96 -0.03 3.07
N VAL A 25 15.83 1.28 3.33
CA VAL A 25 16.09 1.86 4.65
C VAL A 25 15.18 1.23 5.71
N LEU A 26 13.89 1.11 5.43
CA LEU A 26 12.92 0.52 6.35
C LEU A 26 13.16 -0.99 6.55
N SER A 27 13.57 -1.72 5.50
CA SER A 27 13.95 -3.13 5.59
C SER A 27 15.21 -3.32 6.44
N ILE A 28 16.22 -2.43 6.33
CA ILE A 28 17.41 -2.46 7.19
C ILE A 28 17.04 -2.19 8.64
N VAL A 29 16.19 -1.20 8.90
CA VAL A 29 15.71 -0.90 10.25
C VAL A 29 14.95 -2.09 10.83
N ALA A 30 13.99 -2.66 10.10
CA ALA A 30 13.26 -3.85 10.53
C ALA A 30 14.21 -5.05 10.78
N ALA A 31 15.18 -5.28 9.90
CA ALA A 31 16.15 -6.36 10.04
C ALA A 31 17.10 -6.16 11.22
N SER A 32 17.43 -4.91 11.59
CA SER A 32 18.28 -4.61 12.75
C SER A 32 17.66 -5.06 14.07
N PHE A 33 16.32 -5.16 14.13
CA PHE A 33 15.60 -5.71 15.26
C PHE A 33 15.38 -7.22 15.18
N GLY A 34 15.54 -7.84 14.00
CA GLY A 34 15.36 -9.29 13.81
C GLY A 34 16.43 -10.17 14.45
N GLY A 35 17.51 -9.58 15.00
CA GLY A 35 18.52 -10.28 15.81
C GLY A 35 18.15 -10.41 17.29
N LEU A 36 17.07 -9.78 17.74
CA LEU A 36 16.56 -9.86 19.11
C LEU A 36 15.51 -10.98 19.13
N GLN A 37 15.77 -12.03 19.90
CA GLN A 37 15.02 -13.28 19.84
C GLN A 37 13.59 -13.19 20.41
N ASP A 38 13.28 -12.18 21.21
CA ASP A 38 11.94 -11.97 21.77
C ASP A 38 11.51 -10.49 21.68
N LEU A 39 10.31 -10.25 21.13
CA LEU A 39 9.67 -8.92 21.06
C LEU A 39 9.41 -8.34 22.46
N GLU A 40 9.14 -9.20 23.44
CA GLU A 40 8.87 -8.85 24.84
C GLU A 40 10.11 -8.24 25.53
N ASP A 41 11.32 -8.52 25.03
CA ASP A 41 12.58 -8.00 25.57
C ASP A 41 12.97 -6.64 24.97
N LEU A 42 12.26 -6.16 23.94
CA LEU A 42 12.50 -4.84 23.37
C LEU A 42 11.85 -3.74 24.23
N ALA A 43 12.61 -2.69 24.52
CA ALA A 43 12.06 -1.46 25.07
C ALA A 43 10.90 -0.94 24.18
N ASP A 44 9.85 -0.40 24.81
CA ASP A 44 8.63 0.08 24.14
C ASP A 44 8.89 0.99 22.94
N GLU A 45 9.92 1.85 23.04
CA GLU A 45 10.35 2.74 21.94
C GLU A 45 10.77 1.94 20.70
N ASN A 46 11.54 0.86 20.89
CA ASN A 46 12.00 0.01 19.81
C ASN A 46 10.86 -0.80 19.18
N GLN A 47 9.88 -1.24 19.97
CA GLN A 47 8.68 -1.89 19.45
C GLN A 47 7.87 -0.92 18.57
N LEU A 48 7.71 0.33 19.01
CA LEU A 48 7.06 1.38 18.23
C LEU A 48 7.81 1.69 16.93
N PHE A 49 9.14 1.80 16.97
CA PHE A 49 9.97 2.04 15.78
C PHE A 49 9.94 0.88 14.79
N LEU A 50 9.97 -0.36 15.28
CA LEU A 50 9.80 -1.56 14.47
C LEU A 50 8.44 -1.53 13.78
N ALA A 51 7.36 -1.38 14.54
CA ALA A 51 6.00 -1.32 14.01
C ALA A 51 5.81 -0.18 12.99
N CYS A 52 6.38 0.99 13.25
CA CYS A 52 6.38 2.12 12.30
C CYS A 52 7.11 1.77 11.00
N SER A 53 8.26 1.11 11.10
CA SER A 53 9.04 0.70 9.93
C SER A 53 8.29 -0.32 9.07
N LEU A 54 7.63 -1.25 9.73
CA LEU A 54 6.76 -2.26 9.13
C LEU A 54 5.54 -1.63 8.43
N GLY A 55 4.88 -0.68 9.08
CA GLY A 55 3.83 0.14 8.47
C GLY A 55 4.33 0.87 7.21
N GLY A 56 5.52 1.47 7.27
CA GLY A 56 6.14 2.11 6.10
C GLY A 56 6.47 1.15 4.95
N LEU A 57 6.93 -0.07 5.25
CA LEU A 57 7.19 -1.11 4.24
C LEU A 57 5.91 -1.53 3.52
N THR A 58 4.83 -1.73 4.26
CA THR A 58 3.53 -2.06 3.64
C THR A 58 3.02 -0.94 2.74
N ALA A 59 3.20 0.33 3.14
CA ALA A 59 2.87 1.48 2.29
C ALA A 59 3.75 1.51 1.02
N SER A 60 5.03 1.15 1.14
CA SER A 60 5.96 1.09 0.00
C SER A 60 5.54 0.02 -1.00
N TRP A 61 5.19 -1.17 -0.53
CA TRP A 61 4.64 -2.23 -1.36
C TRP A 61 3.32 -1.85 -2.01
N ALA A 62 2.40 -1.24 -1.25
CA ALA A 62 1.13 -0.78 -1.79
C ALA A 62 1.34 0.27 -2.89
N ALA A 63 2.28 1.19 -2.70
CA ALA A 63 2.66 2.20 -3.69
C ALA A 63 3.28 1.58 -4.95
N LEU A 64 4.27 0.70 -4.80
CA LEU A 64 4.92 0.00 -5.92
C LEU A 64 3.94 -0.92 -6.67
N GLY A 65 3.08 -1.64 -5.94
CA GLY A 65 2.02 -2.47 -6.50
C GLY A 65 0.99 -1.64 -7.27
N THR A 66 0.57 -0.49 -6.72
CA THR A 66 -0.31 0.47 -7.40
C THR A 66 0.36 1.03 -8.66
N TRP A 67 1.66 1.35 -8.58
CA TRP A 67 2.45 1.83 -9.72
C TRP A 67 2.48 0.77 -10.83
N CYS A 68 2.85 -0.46 -10.50
CA CYS A 68 2.95 -1.56 -11.47
C CYS A 68 1.61 -1.92 -12.13
N SER A 69 0.51 -1.88 -11.38
CA SER A 69 -0.79 -2.37 -11.85
C SER A 69 -1.64 -1.29 -12.51
N LEU A 70 -1.56 -0.03 -12.06
CA LEU A 70 -2.54 0.99 -12.42
C LEU A 70 -1.99 2.20 -13.16
N ILE A 71 -0.68 2.45 -13.13
CA ILE A 71 -0.14 3.60 -13.86
C ILE A 71 -0.12 3.31 -15.35
N HIS A 72 -0.53 4.30 -16.13
CA HIS A 72 -0.55 4.20 -17.57
C HIS A 72 0.86 4.07 -18.13
N VAL A 73 1.06 3.07 -18.98
CA VAL A 73 2.28 2.88 -19.75
C VAL A 73 2.04 3.32 -21.20
N PRO A 74 2.83 4.25 -21.76
CA PRO A 74 2.74 4.62 -23.16
C PRO A 74 2.96 3.41 -24.08
N ALA A 75 2.15 3.29 -25.14
CA ALA A 75 2.17 2.12 -26.02
C ALA A 75 3.36 2.07 -26.99
N GLU A 76 4.12 3.16 -27.15
CA GLU A 76 5.10 3.33 -28.23
C GLU A 76 6.49 2.75 -27.92
N GLY A 77 7.12 2.21 -28.96
CA GLY A 77 8.10 1.11 -28.90
C GLY A 77 9.27 1.23 -27.91
N ARG A 78 9.97 2.39 -27.84
CA ARG A 78 11.11 2.56 -26.93
C ARG A 78 10.67 2.77 -25.48
N SER A 79 9.63 3.59 -25.25
CA SER A 79 9.03 3.82 -23.93
C SER A 79 8.41 2.54 -23.35
N ARG A 80 7.74 1.73 -24.18
CA ARG A 80 7.17 0.44 -23.76
C ARG A 80 8.22 -0.57 -23.29
N ARG A 81 9.37 -0.67 -23.99
CA ARG A 81 10.47 -1.58 -23.58
C ARG A 81 11.11 -1.13 -22.26
N ARG A 82 11.34 0.17 -22.08
CA ARG A 82 11.91 0.73 -20.85
C ARG A 82 10.97 0.55 -19.67
N THR A 83 9.68 0.85 -19.85
CA THR A 83 8.68 0.68 -18.79
C THR A 83 8.51 -0.78 -18.38
N ARG A 84 8.56 -1.73 -19.33
CA ARG A 84 8.60 -3.16 -19.01
C ARG A 84 9.83 -3.54 -18.18
N ARG A 85 10.99 -2.97 -18.47
CA ARG A 85 12.20 -3.18 -17.65
C ARG A 85 12.03 -2.58 -16.25
N CYS A 86 11.41 -1.42 -16.11
CA CYS A 86 11.10 -0.83 -14.82
C CYS A 86 10.08 -1.68 -14.03
N GLN A 87 9.01 -2.14 -14.67
CA GLN A 87 8.04 -3.07 -14.06
C GLN A 87 8.71 -4.39 -13.64
N MET A 88 9.62 -4.92 -14.46
CA MET A 88 10.39 -6.11 -14.13
C MET A 88 11.35 -5.83 -12.96
N GLY A 89 12.01 -4.67 -12.93
CA GLY A 89 12.86 -4.25 -11.81
C GLY A 89 12.09 -4.07 -10.51
N VAL A 90 10.94 -3.41 -10.55
CA VAL A 90 10.04 -3.28 -9.39
C VAL A 90 9.51 -4.65 -8.96
N GLY A 91 9.14 -5.52 -9.91
CA GLY A 91 8.73 -6.89 -9.61
C GLY A 91 9.85 -7.71 -8.95
N CYS A 92 11.07 -7.64 -9.47
CA CYS A 92 12.25 -8.26 -8.85
C CYS A 92 12.50 -7.69 -7.46
N PHE A 93 12.37 -6.38 -7.27
CA PHE A 93 12.52 -5.74 -5.97
C PHE A 93 11.47 -6.21 -4.97
N LEU A 94 10.19 -6.24 -5.35
CA LEU A 94 9.11 -6.77 -4.51
C LEU A 94 9.35 -8.24 -4.16
N LEU A 95 9.91 -9.04 -5.07
CA LEU A 95 10.32 -10.42 -4.77
C LEU A 95 11.47 -10.49 -3.76
N VAL A 96 12.48 -9.61 -3.88
CA VAL A 96 13.58 -9.54 -2.92
C VAL A 96 13.06 -9.14 -1.54
N ASP A 97 12.23 -8.10 -1.45
CA ASP A 97 11.59 -7.72 -0.18
C ASP A 97 10.71 -8.86 0.35
N ALA A 98 10.00 -9.59 -0.51
CA ALA A 98 9.20 -10.74 -0.08
C ALA A 98 10.07 -11.86 0.50
N ILE A 99 11.25 -12.10 -0.07
CA ILE A 99 12.24 -13.03 0.48
C ILE A 99 12.77 -12.53 1.82
N VAL A 100 13.06 -11.23 1.96
CA VAL A 100 13.49 -10.64 3.24
C VAL A 100 12.41 -10.81 4.31
N ILE A 101 11.14 -10.56 3.98
CA ILE A 101 10.01 -10.79 4.88
C ILE A 101 9.84 -12.29 5.19
N ALA A 102 10.02 -13.17 4.21
CA ALA A 102 9.97 -14.62 4.41
C ALA A 102 11.13 -15.15 5.26
N LEU A 103 12.31 -14.52 5.21
CA LEU A 103 13.42 -14.81 6.12
C LEU A 103 13.13 -14.27 7.52
N ALA A 104 12.53 -13.08 7.63
CA ALA A 104 12.05 -12.54 8.90
C ALA A 104 10.92 -13.39 9.52
N TRP A 105 10.16 -14.13 8.71
CA TRP A 105 9.17 -15.11 9.17
C TRP A 105 9.78 -16.13 10.13
N LEU A 106 11.05 -16.53 9.91
CA LEU A 106 11.74 -17.49 10.78
C LEU A 106 11.94 -16.96 12.21
N ALA A 107 11.97 -15.64 12.39
CA ALA A 107 12.09 -15.00 13.70
C ALA A 107 10.72 -14.55 14.25
N MET A 108 9.88 -13.94 13.41
CA MET A 108 8.62 -13.30 13.81
C MET A 108 7.49 -13.64 12.81
N PRO A 109 6.92 -14.85 12.88
CA PRO A 109 5.97 -15.37 11.89
C PRO A 109 4.66 -14.58 11.80
N SER A 110 4.15 -14.11 12.94
CA SER A 110 2.90 -13.35 13.02
C SER A 110 2.99 -12.03 12.27
N ILE A 111 4.08 -11.30 12.48
CA ILE A 111 4.36 -10.00 11.87
C ILE A 111 4.61 -10.14 10.36
N ALA A 112 5.43 -11.11 9.94
CA ALA A 112 5.71 -11.35 8.53
C ALA A 112 4.43 -11.67 7.73
N THR A 113 3.55 -12.48 8.32
CA THR A 113 2.27 -12.86 7.72
C THR A 113 1.33 -11.66 7.59
N GLN A 114 1.27 -10.80 8.61
CA GLN A 114 0.49 -9.56 8.59
C GLN A 114 0.97 -8.64 7.47
N LEU A 115 2.28 -8.44 7.32
CA LEU A 115 2.85 -7.59 6.27
C LEU A 115 2.46 -8.04 4.87
N MET A 116 2.56 -9.35 4.59
CA MET A 116 2.19 -9.90 3.29
C MET A 116 0.70 -9.71 2.99
N LEU A 117 -0.16 -9.90 4.00
CA LEU A 117 -1.60 -9.69 3.87
C LEU A 117 -1.96 -8.23 3.67
N VAL A 118 -1.41 -7.31 4.48
CA VAL A 118 -1.62 -5.87 4.35
C VAL A 118 -1.21 -5.41 2.95
N ALA A 119 -0.02 -5.81 2.50
CA ALA A 119 0.48 -5.38 1.20
C ALA A 119 -0.36 -5.95 0.04
N GLY A 120 -0.77 -7.22 0.12
CA GLY A 120 -1.65 -7.85 -0.86
C GLY A 120 -3.03 -7.19 -0.92
N LEU A 121 -3.67 -6.98 0.23
CA LEU A 121 -5.00 -6.36 0.29
C LEU A 121 -4.98 -4.88 -0.11
N SER A 122 -3.90 -4.17 0.22
CA SER A 122 -3.73 -2.76 -0.15
C SER A 122 -3.60 -2.57 -1.65
N CYS A 123 -3.18 -3.59 -2.42
CA CYS A 123 -3.22 -3.55 -3.88
C CYS A 123 -4.62 -3.77 -4.46
N LEU A 124 -5.52 -4.40 -3.70
CA LEU A 124 -6.86 -4.78 -4.16
C LEU A 124 -7.80 -3.58 -4.30
N GLY A 125 -7.78 -2.66 -3.34
CA GLY A 125 -8.62 -1.45 -3.38
C GLY A 125 -8.35 -0.54 -4.59
N PRO A 126 -7.08 -0.20 -4.89
CA PRO A 126 -6.71 0.49 -6.13
C PRO A 126 -7.17 -0.26 -7.38
N PHE A 127 -7.05 -1.59 -7.40
CA PHE A 127 -7.53 -2.41 -8.51
C PHE A 127 -9.05 -2.36 -8.69
N LEU A 128 -9.82 -2.35 -7.61
CA LEU A 128 -11.27 -2.15 -7.66
C LEU A 128 -11.64 -0.76 -8.19
N ILE A 129 -10.92 0.28 -7.77
CA ILE A 129 -11.07 1.64 -8.32
C ILE A 129 -10.81 1.62 -9.83
N TRP A 130 -9.73 0.96 -10.27
CA TRP A 130 -9.45 0.82 -11.70
C TRP A 130 -10.54 0.06 -12.44
N GLN A 131 -11.08 -1.04 -11.88
CA GLN A 131 -12.20 -1.76 -12.50
C GLN A 131 -13.45 -0.88 -12.60
N TRP A 132 -13.68 -0.02 -11.60
CA TRP A 132 -14.80 0.93 -11.56
C TRP A 132 -14.70 2.01 -12.61
N PHE A 133 -13.53 2.62 -12.76
CA PHE A 133 -13.34 3.74 -13.68
C PHE A 133 -12.83 3.32 -15.05
N ARG A 134 -12.34 2.07 -15.22
CA ARG A 134 -11.62 1.55 -16.40
C ARG A 134 -10.52 2.49 -16.90
N ARG A 135 -9.91 3.21 -15.97
CA ARG A 135 -8.92 4.24 -16.25
C ARG A 135 -7.65 3.90 -15.49
N PRO A 136 -6.51 3.78 -16.17
CA PRO A 136 -5.25 3.86 -15.48
C PRO A 136 -5.04 5.27 -14.91
N ILE A 137 -4.09 5.39 -13.99
CA ILE A 137 -3.60 6.67 -13.49
C ILE A 137 -2.73 7.28 -14.60
N HIS A 138 -3.11 8.46 -15.11
CA HIS A 138 -2.44 9.12 -16.23
C HIS A 138 -1.84 10.48 -15.83
N ARG A 139 -0.84 10.93 -16.59
CA ARG A 139 -0.30 12.30 -16.50
C ARG A 139 -0.97 13.29 -17.49
N GLY A 140 -1.59 12.76 -18.54
CA GLY A 140 -2.09 13.53 -19.69
C GLY A 140 -3.62 13.62 -19.81
N LYS A 141 -4.10 13.91 -21.03
CA LYS A 141 -5.54 13.96 -21.35
C LYS A 141 -6.18 12.59 -21.11
N THR A 142 -7.04 12.51 -20.11
CA THR A 142 -7.79 11.29 -19.79
C THR A 142 -8.90 11.04 -20.82
N PRO A 143 -9.10 9.80 -21.29
CA PRO A 143 -10.20 9.49 -22.20
C PRO A 143 -11.57 9.74 -21.52
N PRO A 144 -12.60 10.18 -22.26
CA PRO A 144 -13.92 10.48 -21.71
C PRO A 144 -14.57 9.26 -21.06
N THR A 145 -15.45 9.50 -20.08
CA THR A 145 -16.05 8.42 -19.27
C THR A 145 -17.17 7.81 -20.08
N GLY A 146 -17.00 6.57 -20.54
CA GLY A 146 -18.06 5.85 -21.24
C GLY A 146 -19.24 5.50 -20.31
N GLN A 147 -20.40 5.19 -20.91
CA GLN A 147 -21.53 4.65 -20.18
C GLN A 147 -21.15 3.32 -19.50
N ARG A 148 -21.65 3.14 -18.28
CA ARG A 148 -21.33 1.99 -17.44
C ARG A 148 -22.18 0.79 -17.84
N ASN A 149 -21.53 -0.35 -18.02
CA ASN A 149 -22.21 -1.60 -18.38
C ASN A 149 -22.47 -2.44 -17.12
N ILE A 150 -23.61 -3.13 -17.04
CA ILE A 150 -23.96 -4.09 -15.97
C ILE A 150 -22.83 -5.11 -15.73
N ARG A 151 -22.17 -5.55 -16.81
CA ARG A 151 -20.99 -6.44 -16.77
C ARG A 151 -19.83 -5.89 -15.93
N GLN A 152 -19.67 -4.57 -15.82
CA GLN A 152 -18.62 -3.94 -15.00
C GLN A 152 -18.95 -4.05 -13.51
N ILE A 153 -20.20 -3.76 -13.12
CA ILE A 153 -20.66 -3.89 -11.73
C ILE A 153 -20.53 -5.36 -11.28
N LEU A 154 -20.96 -6.29 -12.14
CA LEU A 154 -20.83 -7.72 -11.88
C LEU A 154 -19.36 -8.16 -11.73
N GLY A 155 -18.46 -7.63 -12.56
CA GLY A 155 -17.02 -7.92 -12.47
C GLY A 155 -16.38 -7.45 -11.16
N MET A 156 -16.80 -6.29 -10.64
CA MET A 156 -16.33 -5.82 -9.34
C MET A 156 -16.91 -6.60 -8.18
N ALA A 157 -18.22 -6.90 -8.22
CA ALA A 157 -18.84 -7.75 -7.22
C ALA A 157 -18.15 -9.13 -7.16
N PHE A 158 -17.82 -9.71 -8.32
CA PHE A 158 -17.05 -10.95 -8.41
C PHE A 158 -15.65 -10.80 -7.82
N THR A 159 -14.92 -9.72 -8.13
CA THR A 159 -13.57 -9.48 -7.59
C THR A 159 -13.60 -9.33 -6.08
N ILE A 160 -14.58 -8.59 -5.52
CA ILE A 160 -14.79 -8.45 -4.08
C ILE A 160 -15.12 -9.81 -3.45
N ALA A 161 -15.99 -10.60 -4.07
CA ALA A 161 -16.37 -11.92 -3.56
C ALA A 161 -15.16 -12.87 -3.51
N VAL A 162 -14.38 -12.94 -4.60
CA VAL A 162 -13.15 -13.75 -4.65
C VAL A 162 -12.14 -13.26 -3.62
N ALA A 163 -11.94 -11.95 -3.50
CA ALA A 163 -11.06 -11.36 -2.50
C ALA A 163 -11.45 -11.74 -1.07
N ASN A 164 -12.74 -11.63 -0.73
CA ASN A 164 -13.25 -11.99 0.60
C ASN A 164 -13.08 -13.49 0.88
N VAL A 165 -13.32 -14.35 -0.10
CA VAL A 165 -13.11 -15.80 0.05
C VAL A 165 -11.63 -16.11 0.28
N LEU A 166 -10.74 -15.56 -0.53
CA LEU A 166 -9.29 -15.74 -0.39
C LEU A 166 -8.79 -15.20 0.95
N PHE A 167 -9.27 -14.03 1.37
CA PHE A 167 -8.90 -13.44 2.64
C PHE A 167 -9.39 -14.27 3.83
N LYS A 168 -10.62 -14.81 3.78
CA LYS A 168 -11.14 -15.71 4.80
C LYS A 168 -10.35 -17.02 4.88
N ILE A 169 -10.00 -17.60 3.73
CA ILE A 169 -9.16 -18.82 3.67
C ILE A 169 -7.78 -18.53 4.26
N ALA A 170 -7.14 -17.43 3.86
CA ALA A 170 -5.86 -17.02 4.40
C ALA A 170 -5.92 -16.80 5.92
N GLY A 171 -6.97 -16.13 6.41
CA GLY A 171 -7.17 -15.91 7.84
C GLY A 171 -7.31 -17.20 8.66
N ILE A 172 -8.01 -18.21 8.12
CA ILE A 172 -8.12 -19.53 8.77
C ILE A 172 -6.80 -20.29 8.73
N TRP A 173 -6.10 -20.28 7.58
CA TRP A 173 -4.82 -20.96 7.43
C TRP A 173 -3.70 -20.36 8.29
N MET A 174 -3.78 -19.06 8.55
CA MET A 174 -2.77 -18.29 9.27
C MET A 174 -3.15 -18.04 10.73
N ASP A 175 -4.28 -18.59 11.20
CA ASP A 175 -4.82 -18.45 12.56
C ASP A 175 -4.84 -16.99 13.05
N LEU A 176 -5.30 -16.08 12.17
CA LEU A 176 -5.29 -14.65 12.45
C LEU A 176 -6.37 -14.26 13.46
N SER A 177 -5.98 -13.48 14.46
CA SER A 177 -6.93 -12.88 15.38
C SER A 177 -7.85 -11.87 14.67
N GLN A 178 -9.05 -11.67 15.21
CA GLN A 178 -10.02 -10.70 14.68
C GLN A 178 -9.47 -9.26 14.64
N GLY A 179 -8.66 -8.90 15.64
CA GLY A 179 -7.95 -7.62 15.68
C GLY A 179 -7.01 -7.42 14.49
N MET A 180 -6.22 -8.45 14.15
CA MET A 180 -5.29 -8.39 13.01
C MET A 180 -6.02 -8.34 11.67
N ILE A 181 -7.11 -9.08 11.53
CA ILE A 181 -8.00 -8.97 10.36
C ILE A 181 -8.50 -7.53 10.20
N THR A 182 -8.93 -6.92 11.30
CA THR A 182 -9.49 -5.56 11.29
C THR A 182 -8.42 -4.52 10.98
N LEU A 183 -7.20 -4.70 11.50
CA LEU A 183 -6.03 -3.87 11.18
C LEU A 183 -5.74 -3.90 9.68
N VAL A 184 -5.62 -5.10 9.10
CA VAL A 184 -5.31 -5.29 7.68
C VAL A 184 -6.36 -4.62 6.78
N LEU A 185 -7.64 -4.85 7.07
CA LEU A 185 -8.74 -4.23 6.32
C LEU A 185 -8.73 -2.71 6.46
N SER A 186 -8.46 -2.20 7.67
CA SER A 186 -8.44 -0.76 7.94
C SER A 186 -7.34 -0.03 7.16
N LEU A 187 -6.13 -0.60 7.11
CA LEU A 187 -5.01 -0.05 6.33
C LEU A 187 -5.32 -0.08 4.82
N ALA A 188 -5.86 -1.19 4.31
CA ALA A 188 -6.22 -1.31 2.90
C ALA A 188 -7.30 -0.30 2.48
N VAL A 189 -8.33 -0.12 3.30
CA VAL A 189 -9.37 0.91 3.09
C VAL A 189 -8.74 2.31 3.16
N GLY A 190 -7.86 2.55 4.13
CA GLY A 190 -7.19 3.83 4.30
C GLY A 190 -6.34 4.22 3.08
N TRP A 191 -5.53 3.30 2.55
CA TRP A 191 -4.77 3.51 1.31
C TRP A 191 -5.66 3.81 0.11
N THR A 192 -6.76 3.07 -0.02
CA THR A 192 -7.73 3.26 -1.11
C THR A 192 -8.38 4.65 -1.05
N LEU A 193 -8.77 5.09 0.14
CA LEU A 193 -9.33 6.43 0.37
C LEU A 193 -8.29 7.54 0.14
N LEU A 194 -7.04 7.35 0.60
CA LEU A 194 -5.94 8.28 0.33
C LEU A 194 -5.71 8.43 -1.17
N LEU A 195 -5.56 7.33 -1.90
CA LEU A 195 -5.40 7.38 -3.36
C LEU A 195 -6.58 8.06 -4.03
N LEU A 196 -7.83 7.74 -3.64
CA LEU A 196 -9.01 8.35 -4.23
C LEU A 196 -9.05 9.86 -3.99
N THR A 197 -8.82 10.31 -2.75
CA THR A 197 -8.89 11.74 -2.39
C THR A 197 -7.71 12.52 -2.95
N LEU A 198 -6.49 12.05 -2.73
CA LEU A 198 -5.27 12.73 -3.12
C LEU A 198 -4.92 12.58 -4.58
N LEU A 199 -5.48 11.66 -5.36
CA LEU A 199 -5.28 11.66 -6.83
C LEU A 199 -6.53 12.15 -7.59
N SER A 200 -7.59 12.55 -6.87
CA SER A 200 -8.77 13.21 -7.45
C SER A 200 -8.71 14.73 -7.41
N ARG A 201 -9.77 15.37 -7.92
CA ARG A 201 -9.93 16.83 -7.89
C ARG A 201 -10.16 17.37 -6.47
N GLN A 202 -10.73 16.57 -5.57
CA GLN A 202 -11.37 17.10 -4.37
C GLN A 202 -10.49 16.97 -3.13
N TRP A 203 -9.48 17.84 -3.02
CA TRP A 203 -8.54 17.89 -1.86
C TRP A 203 -9.22 18.17 -0.53
N ALA A 204 -10.34 18.88 -0.55
CA ALA A 204 -11.07 19.22 0.67
C ALA A 204 -11.51 17.97 1.46
N TRP A 205 -11.63 16.81 0.82
CA TRP A 205 -11.98 15.56 1.50
C TRP A 205 -10.85 15.02 2.39
N ILE A 206 -9.62 15.50 2.24
CA ILE A 206 -8.52 15.13 3.16
C ILE A 206 -8.89 15.52 4.59
N PHE A 207 -9.52 16.68 4.80
CA PHE A 207 -9.98 17.08 6.13
C PHE A 207 -11.03 16.12 6.71
N GLY A 208 -11.85 15.51 5.85
CA GLY A 208 -12.80 14.46 6.25
C GLY A 208 -12.13 13.11 6.55
N LEU A 209 -10.94 12.86 6.00
CA LEU A 209 -10.16 11.64 6.28
C LEU A 209 -9.36 11.71 7.58
N ILE A 210 -8.96 12.90 8.03
CA ILE A 210 -8.24 13.10 9.31
C ILE A 210 -8.93 12.40 10.49
N PRO A 211 -10.23 12.64 10.78
CA PRO A 211 -10.88 11.97 11.90
C PRO A 211 -11.00 10.46 11.71
N ILE A 212 -11.11 9.99 10.45
CA ILE A 212 -11.15 8.56 10.14
C ILE A 212 -9.80 7.91 10.47
N PHE A 213 -8.68 8.52 10.07
CA PHE A 213 -7.34 7.97 10.35
C PHE A 213 -6.96 8.06 11.82
N ILE A 214 -7.45 9.06 12.54
CA ILE A 214 -7.28 9.13 14.00
C ILE A 214 -8.14 8.07 14.68
N GLY A 215 -9.38 7.83 14.21
CA GLY A 215 -10.33 6.89 14.81
C GLY A 215 -10.03 5.41 14.53
N GLN A 216 -9.47 5.07 13.37
CA GLN A 216 -9.21 3.68 12.96
C GLN A 216 -8.33 2.88 13.95
N PRO A 217 -7.22 3.41 14.47
CA PRO A 217 -6.43 2.76 15.51
C PRO A 217 -7.27 2.38 16.73
N PHE A 218 -8.11 3.30 17.24
CA PHE A 218 -8.95 3.02 18.42
C PHE A 218 -9.96 1.90 18.17
N VAL A 219 -10.55 1.85 16.97
CA VAL A 219 -11.49 0.76 16.61
C VAL A 219 -10.78 -0.59 16.61
N VAL A 220 -9.55 -0.66 16.09
CA VAL A 220 -8.75 -1.89 16.11
C VAL A 220 -8.40 -2.29 17.54
N LEU A 221 -7.97 -1.32 18.36
CA LEU A 221 -7.62 -1.57 19.77
C LEU A 221 -8.82 -2.00 20.62
N LEU A 222 -10.04 -1.59 20.27
CA LEU A 222 -11.26 -2.07 20.95
C LEU A 222 -11.61 -3.53 20.60
N ILE A 223 -11.17 -4.02 19.45
CA ILE A 223 -11.44 -5.39 18.97
C ILE A 223 -10.32 -6.34 19.37
N VAL A 224 -9.11 -5.83 19.51
CA VAL A 224 -8.00 -6.54 20.15
C VAL A 224 -8.31 -6.62 21.65
N ASP A 225 -8.48 -7.84 22.17
CA ASP A 225 -8.85 -8.05 23.58
C ASP A 225 -7.76 -7.51 24.52
N MET A 226 -7.98 -6.32 25.06
CA MET A 226 -7.06 -5.62 25.98
C MET A 226 -6.98 -6.27 27.37
N GLU A 227 -7.70 -7.39 27.59
CA GLU A 227 -7.66 -8.15 28.84
C GLU A 227 -6.48 -9.15 28.92
N SER A 228 -5.71 -9.31 27.84
CA SER A 228 -4.48 -10.11 27.87
C SER A 228 -3.30 -9.31 28.47
N GLY A 229 -2.39 -9.99 29.17
CA GLY A 229 -1.23 -9.37 29.85
C GLY A 229 -0.27 -8.56 28.95
N ASN A 230 -0.46 -8.57 27.63
CA ASN A 230 0.36 -7.87 26.62
C ASN A 230 -0.43 -6.76 25.88
N ALA A 231 -1.46 -6.17 26.49
CA ALA A 231 -2.29 -5.15 25.86
C ALA A 231 -1.50 -3.89 25.43
N ASP A 232 -0.55 -3.45 26.24
CA ASP A 232 0.28 -2.26 25.95
C ASP A 232 1.22 -2.49 24.76
N GLU A 233 1.84 -3.67 24.67
CA GLU A 233 2.69 -4.08 23.54
C GLU A 233 1.87 -4.11 22.24
N GLN A 234 0.69 -4.73 22.27
CA GLN A 234 -0.18 -4.77 21.10
C GLN A 234 -0.67 -3.38 20.70
N ALA A 235 -0.93 -2.51 21.68
CA ALA A 235 -1.29 -1.12 21.41
C ALA A 235 -0.16 -0.35 20.74
N MET A 236 1.09 -0.55 21.17
CA MET A 236 2.28 0.06 20.56
C MET A 236 2.52 -0.45 19.14
N ILE A 237 2.38 -1.77 18.91
CA ILE A 237 2.53 -2.34 17.57
C ILE A 237 1.43 -1.84 16.62
N VAL A 238 0.17 -1.84 17.05
CA VAL A 238 -0.96 -1.37 16.23
C VAL A 238 -0.80 0.11 15.91
N SER A 239 -0.56 0.95 16.92
CA SER A 239 -0.43 2.40 16.74
C SER A 239 0.80 2.76 15.89
N GLY A 240 1.95 2.14 16.14
CA GLY A 240 3.16 2.30 15.34
C GLY A 240 2.94 1.94 13.88
N THR A 241 2.27 0.81 13.61
CA THR A 241 1.95 0.37 12.25
C THR A 241 1.07 1.38 11.52
N PHE A 242 0.04 1.92 12.17
CA PHE A 242 -0.80 2.97 11.58
C PHE A 242 -0.03 4.26 11.30
N ILE A 243 0.77 4.73 12.26
CA ILE A 243 1.57 5.95 12.12
C ILE A 243 2.53 5.81 10.93
N GLY A 244 3.30 4.73 10.89
CA GLY A 244 4.23 4.45 9.81
C GLY A 244 3.54 4.34 8.47
N PHE A 245 2.45 3.57 8.39
CA PHE A 245 1.70 3.40 7.16
C PHE A 245 1.17 4.72 6.61
N TYR A 246 0.46 5.52 7.41
CA TYR A 246 -0.13 6.76 6.91
C TYR A 246 0.91 7.82 6.56
N LEU A 247 2.00 7.92 7.32
CA LEU A 247 3.08 8.86 7.04
C LEU A 247 3.72 8.58 5.67
N PHE A 248 4.12 7.33 5.43
CA PHE A 248 4.71 6.93 4.16
C PHE A 248 3.69 6.90 3.02
N ALA A 249 2.45 6.46 3.28
CA ALA A 249 1.38 6.49 2.29
C ALA A 249 1.11 7.91 1.80
N MET A 250 0.96 8.88 2.70
CA MET A 250 0.80 10.29 2.35
C MET A 250 1.98 10.78 1.50
N LEU A 251 3.21 10.48 1.91
CA LEU A 251 4.42 10.86 1.17
C LEU A 251 4.41 10.27 -0.25
N TYR A 252 4.13 8.97 -0.41
CA TYR A 252 4.09 8.32 -1.72
C TYR A 252 2.98 8.83 -2.61
N VAL A 253 1.77 9.08 -2.07
CA VAL A 253 0.69 9.63 -2.88
C VAL A 253 0.96 11.09 -3.26
N LEU A 254 1.59 11.89 -2.40
CA LEU A 254 2.05 13.23 -2.73
C LEU A 254 3.13 13.21 -3.83
N LEU A 255 4.07 12.28 -3.78
CA LEU A 255 5.08 12.07 -4.83
C LEU A 255 4.45 11.64 -6.16
N LEU A 256 3.48 10.73 -6.13
CA LEU A 256 2.73 10.33 -7.33
C LEU A 256 2.04 11.54 -7.95
N ARG A 257 1.38 12.36 -7.12
CA ARG A 257 0.68 13.55 -7.57
C ARG A 257 1.61 14.65 -8.09
N SER A 258 2.72 14.94 -7.40
CA SER A 258 3.70 15.93 -7.85
C SER A 258 4.33 15.53 -9.19
N SER A 259 4.46 14.22 -9.42
CA SER A 259 4.87 13.62 -10.70
C SER A 259 3.81 13.74 -11.82
N GLY A 260 2.68 14.40 -11.54
CA GLY A 260 1.62 14.69 -12.51
C GLY A 260 0.53 13.62 -12.62
N HIS A 261 0.62 12.52 -11.87
CA HIS A 261 -0.36 11.44 -11.91
C HIS A 261 -1.70 11.85 -11.27
N LYS A 262 -2.80 11.69 -12.01
CA LYS A 262 -4.15 12.04 -11.55
C LYS A 262 -5.18 11.05 -12.13
N TRP A 263 -6.25 10.79 -11.38
CA TRP A 263 -7.42 10.06 -11.90
C TRP A 263 -8.35 10.96 -12.71
N PHE A 264 -8.44 12.23 -12.31
CA PHE A 264 -9.37 13.20 -12.87
C PHE A 264 -8.65 14.52 -13.15
N ARG A 265 -8.84 15.08 -14.34
CA ARG A 265 -8.32 16.41 -14.69
C ARG A 265 -9.21 17.50 -14.08
N SER A 266 -8.62 18.65 -13.71
CA SER A 266 -9.36 19.89 -13.76
C SER A 266 -9.56 20.24 -15.23
N ILE A 267 -10.81 20.36 -15.66
CA ILE A 267 -11.15 21.04 -16.91
C ILE A 267 -10.83 22.51 -16.70
#